data_AF-A0A961WEP2-F1
#
_entry.id   AF-A0A961WEP2-F1
#
_cell.length_a   1.000
_cell.length_b   1.000
_cell.length_c   1.000
_cell.angle_alpha   90.00
_cell.angle_beta   90.00
_cell.angle_gamma   90.00
#
_symmetry.space_group_name_H-M   'P 1'
#
loop_
_entity.id
_entity.type
_entity.pdbx_description
1 polymer ?
#
loop_
_entity_poly.entity_id
_entity_poly.type
_entity_poly.pdbx_seq_one_letter_code
_entity_poly.pdbx_strand_id
1 'polypeptide(L)' 'MARYFKYKSSAEICADAAQLGFSLQAQSDLTPLFQSIRIADRTVGGRLVIQPMEGCDGTLDGSPDELTY' A
#
# COMPACT_ATOMS: atom_id res chain seq x y z
N MET A 1 24.46 16.15 -4.89
CA MET A 1 24.83 14.71 -4.75
C MET A 1 23.55 13.92 -4.56
N ALA A 2 23.38 12.80 -5.26
CA ALA A 2 22.25 11.90 -4.99
C ALA A 2 22.42 11.27 -3.60
N ARG A 3 21.39 11.33 -2.77
CA ARG A 3 21.33 10.66 -1.47
C ARG A 3 20.69 9.29 -1.68
N TYR A 4 21.40 8.23 -1.29
CA TYR A 4 20.85 6.87 -1.31
C TYR A 4 20.06 6.62 -0.02
N PHE A 5 18.80 6.21 -0.17
CA PHE A 5 17.98 5.74 0.94
C PHE A 5 18.37 4.30 1.29
N LYS A 6 18.83 4.08 2.54
CA LYS A 6 19.29 2.77 3.04
C LYS A 6 18.64 2.41 4.38
N TYR A 7 17.33 2.61 4.47
CA TYR A 7 16.58 2.37 5.70
C TYR A 7 16.39 0.87 5.94
N LYS A 8 16.64 0.41 7.17
CA LYS A 8 16.43 -0.98 7.60
C LYS A 8 15.25 -1.15 8.54
N SER A 9 14.66 -0.03 8.97
CA SER A 9 13.55 -0.02 9.91
C SER A 9 12.64 1.18 9.68
N SER A 10 11.39 1.07 10.13
CA SER A 10 10.45 2.20 10.13
C SER A 10 10.94 3.35 11.03
N ALA A 11 11.67 3.05 12.10
CA ALA A 11 12.27 4.07 12.97
C ALA A 11 13.27 4.96 12.24
N GLU A 12 14.12 4.39 11.37
CA GLU A 12 15.07 5.15 10.57
C GLU A 12 14.35 6.08 9.56
N ILE A 13 13.25 5.62 8.97
CA ILE A 13 12.42 6.42 8.07
C ILE A 13 11.76 7.59 8.83
N CYS A 14 11.16 7.32 10.00
CA CYS A 14 10.54 8.34 10.83
C CYS A 14 11.56 9.40 11.30
N ALA A 15 12.77 8.97 11.70
CA ALA A 15 13.83 9.87 12.12
C ALA A 15 14.30 10.79 10.98
N ASP A 16 14.45 10.27 9.77
CA ASP A 16 14.82 11.08 8.62
C ASP A 16 13.71 12.07 8.21
N ALA A 17 12.46 11.62 8.23
CA ALA A 17 11.32 12.51 8.00
C ALA A 17 11.28 13.67 9.00
N ALA A 18 11.58 13.41 10.27
CA ALA A 18 11.65 14.44 11.31
C ALA A 18 12.75 15.48 11.03
N GLN A 19 13.91 15.07 10.50
CA GLN A 19 14.98 16.00 10.09
C GLN A 19 14.54 16.91 8.93
N LEU A 20 13.59 16.46 8.11
CA LEU A 20 12.99 17.22 7.02
C LEU A 20 11.79 18.07 7.48
N GLY A 21 11.44 18.05 8.77
CA GLY A 21 10.29 18.77 9.32
C GLY A 21 8.94 18.06 9.15
N PHE A 22 8.95 16.78 8.79
CA PHE A 22 7.74 15.96 8.65
C PHE A 22 7.58 15.00 9.84
N SER A 23 6.33 14.79 10.26
CA SER A 23 6.00 13.75 11.24
C SER A 23 5.38 12.56 10.52
N LEU A 24 6.11 11.43 10.51
CA LEU A 24 5.58 10.15 10.03
C LEU A 24 5.26 9.25 11.23
N GLN A 25 4.08 8.64 11.19
CA GLN A 25 3.66 7.64 12.17
C GLN A 25 3.94 6.24 11.61
N ALA A 26 4.56 5.40 12.41
CA ALA A 26 4.79 4.00 12.09
C ALA A 26 4.22 3.12 13.19
N GLN A 27 3.50 2.08 12.80
CA GLN A 27 2.93 1.10 13.70
C GLN A 27 3.51 -0.28 13.37
N SER A 28 4.00 -0.98 14.38
CA SER A 28 4.51 -2.36 14.23
C SER A 28 3.41 -3.40 14.34
N ASP A 29 2.32 -3.07 15.04
CA ASP A 29 1.15 -3.94 15.16
C ASP A 29 0.29 -3.87 13.90
N LEU A 30 0.34 -4.95 13.12
CA LEU A 30 -0.43 -5.13 11.90
C LEU A 30 -1.79 -5.80 12.14
N THR A 31 -2.11 -6.22 13.37
CA THR A 31 -3.39 -6.89 13.69
C THR A 31 -4.63 -6.13 13.20
N PRO A 32 -4.69 -4.78 13.19
CA PRO A 32 -5.86 -4.07 12.66
C PRO A 32 -6.11 -4.32 11.17
N LEU A 33 -5.07 -4.64 10.38
CA LEU A 33 -5.18 -4.90 8.95
C LEU A 33 -5.90 -6.22 8.65
N PHE A 34 -5.94 -7.15 9.62
CA PHE A 34 -6.61 -8.45 9.49
C PHE A 34 -8.01 -8.47 10.10
N GLN A 35 -8.48 -7.34 10.63
CA GLN A 35 -9.82 -7.22 11.18
C GLN A 35 -10.84 -6.91 10.09
N SER A 36 -12.02 -7.52 10.19
CA SER A 36 -13.11 -7.20 9.28
C SER A 36 -13.60 -5.77 9.44
N ILE A 37 -14.24 -5.26 8.39
CA ILE A 37 -14.87 -3.94 8.35
C ILE A 37 -16.11 -3.96 7.46
N ARG A 38 -17.13 -3.18 7.84
CA ARG A 38 -18.33 -2.94 7.03
C ARG A 38 -18.07 -1.80 6.05
N ILE A 39 -18.25 -2.03 4.75
CA ILE A 39 -18.19 -1.02 3.69
C ILE A 39 -19.55 -1.02 2.98
N ALA A 40 -20.31 0.05 3.16
CA ALA A 40 -21.70 0.14 2.69
C ALA A 40 -22.52 -1.10 3.09
N ASP A 41 -23.02 -1.86 2.11
CA ASP A 41 -23.84 -3.06 2.31
C ASP A 41 -23.03 -4.37 2.33
N ARG A 42 -21.68 -4.31 2.32
CA ARG A 42 -20.78 -5.47 2.35
C ARG A 42 -19.86 -5.49 3.58
N THR A 43 -19.44 -6.69 3.97
CA THR A 43 -18.46 -6.90 5.04
C THR A 43 -17.20 -7.50 4.41
N VAL A 44 -16.07 -6.82 4.55
CA VAL A 44 -14.76 -7.26 4.05
C VAL A 44 -13.99 -7.91 5.19
N GLY A 45 -13.32 -9.03 4.92
CA GLY A 45 -12.63 -9.83 5.94
C GLY A 45 -11.35 -9.20 6.51
N GLY A 46 -10.76 -8.24 5.80
CA GLY A 46 -9.57 -7.50 6.23
C GLY A 46 -9.56 -6.08 5.66
N ARG A 47 -8.50 -5.34 5.96
CA ARG A 47 -8.32 -3.93 5.57
C ARG A 47 -7.12 -3.71 4.64
N LEU A 48 -6.57 -4.81 4.11
CA LEU A 48 -5.63 -4.78 3.00
C LEU A 48 -6.39 -4.71 1.69
N VAL A 49 -6.02 -3.76 0.83
CA VAL A 49 -6.66 -3.52 -0.46
C VAL A 49 -5.61 -3.49 -1.55
N ILE A 50 -5.98 -3.99 -2.73
CA ILE A 50 -5.18 -3.84 -3.95
C ILE A 50 -5.71 -2.58 -4.63
N GLN A 51 -4.86 -1.56 -4.75
CA GLN A 51 -5.22 -0.34 -5.49
C GLN A 51 -5.36 -0.67 -6.97
N PRO A 52 -6.30 -0.05 -7.71
CA PRO A 52 -6.37 -0.19 -9.15
C PRO A 52 -5.01 0.12 -9.79
N MET A 53 -4.57 -0.76 -10.68
CA MET A 53 -3.33 -0.63 -11.43
C MET A 53 -3.67 -0.90 -12.89
N GLU A 54 -3.26 0.02 -13.78
CA GLU A 54 -3.32 -0.23 -15.22
C GLU A 54 -2.27 -1.30 -15.56
N GLY A 55 -2.73 -2.43 -16.09
CA GLY A 55 -1.88 -3.53 -16.54
C GLY A 55 -1.73 -3.57 -18.06
N CYS A 56 -1.01 -4.60 -18.53
CA CYS A 56 -0.93 -4.95 -19.96
C CYS A 56 -1.78 -6.19 -20.26
N ASP A 57 -2.81 -6.42 -19.46
CA ASP A 57 -3.71 -7.58 -19.49
C ASP A 57 -5.04 -7.27 -20.20
N GLY A 58 -5.03 -6.28 -21.09
CA GLY A 58 -6.17 -5.91 -21.92
C GLY A 58 -5.94 -6.19 -23.40
N THR A 59 -6.99 -6.60 -24.11
CA THR A 59 -7.01 -6.74 -25.57
C THR A 59 -7.10 -5.38 -26.26
N LEU A 60 -6.91 -5.34 -27.59
CA LEU A 60 -6.96 -4.09 -28.37
C LEU A 60 -8.33 -3.38 -28.35
N ASP A 61 -9.41 -4.11 -28.06
CA ASP A 61 -10.76 -3.56 -27.88
C ASP A 61 -11.09 -3.17 -26.42
N GLY A 62 -10.13 -3.33 -25.50
CA GLY A 62 -10.25 -2.96 -24.09
C GLY A 62 -10.94 -4.00 -23.20
N SER A 63 -11.09 -5.23 -23.69
CA SER A 63 -11.58 -6.36 -22.91
C SER A 63 -10.43 -6.99 -22.09
N PRO A 64 -10.72 -7.73 -20.99
CA PRO A 64 -9.70 -8.53 -20.31
C PRO A 64 -9.06 -9.58 -21.23
N ASP A 65 -7.76 -9.77 -21.13
CA ASP A 65 -6.98 -10.78 -21.85
C ASP A 65 -6.58 -11.95 -20.93
N GLU A 66 -5.83 -12.93 -21.46
CA GLU A 66 -5.40 -14.15 -20.76
C GLU A 66 -4.63 -13.92 -19.46
N LEU A 67 -4.04 -12.72 -19.26
CA LEU A 67 -3.29 -12.36 -18.06
C LEU A 67 -4.16 -11.87 -16.89
N THR A 68 -5.46 -11.61 -17.11
CA THR A 68 -6.36 -11.14 -16.04
C THR A 68 -6.87 -12.26 -15.12
N TYR A 69 -6.89 -13.51 -15.59
CA TYR A 69 -7.51 -14.67 -14.92
C TYR A 69 -6.50 -15.57 -14.19
#